data_AF-A0AAD0NZA2-F1
#
_entry.id   AF-A0AAD0NZA2-F1
#
_cell.length_a   1.000
_cell.length_b   1.000
_cell.length_c   1.000
_cell.angle_alpha   90.00
_cell.angle_beta   90.00
_cell.angle_gamma   90.00
#
_symmetry.space_group_name_H-M   'P 1'
#
loop_
_entity.id
_entity.type
_entity.pdbx_description
1 polymer ?
#
loop_
_entity_poly.entity_id
_entity_poly.type
_entity_poly.pdbx_seq_one_letter_code
_entity_poly.pdbx_strand_id
1 'polypeptide(L)'
;MARVRPERRRPIDLAVTAAILVVVAALCVTAWALSPVRHTTSVQAQAEPAAIEPAKAVPERFVARWQADSDATTVPAVGTSVVVTGNGGRVVGHDPSTGRELWSYSRDLDLCTVGTAWTASSDLALAVYRNSRGCSEVTALDAGTGGRAGARTSDADPQIRLVTDSGYAVAQGSRRMETWGSNLVRGIEYGRVEAPVRPEDAPDRADCELFSSAVSGDRVAVVERCADDPGYRLTVLGAVLGNDENVEQYGSSLITGDVSGPPPTLIAMSSSGIAVYDGGAAPAEPPTIGAESGPAIRRFDTDGVAAGTNTVAGDATPPAGSVPISSDGVVTYWTGKATVVLNAQTLNPIYQVPGTLGPGQVMAGQLLLPSATGISVRDVATGREIRSIPLARTAPAAPVVSLRVLGDVVVEQHGPRVEAFGPG
;
A
#
# COMPACT_ATOMS: atom_id res chain seq x y z
N MET A 1 1.82 -41.67 -51.21
CA MET A 1 0.68 -40.91 -50.64
C MET A 1 -0.05 -40.21 -51.78
N ALA A 2 -1.26 -40.65 -52.09
CA ALA A 2 -2.07 -40.07 -53.16
C ALA A 2 -2.54 -38.67 -52.74
N ARG A 3 -2.21 -37.64 -53.53
CA ARG A 3 -2.78 -36.30 -53.37
C ARG A 3 -4.27 -36.41 -53.66
N VAL A 4 -5.10 -36.20 -52.63
CA VAL A 4 -6.55 -36.02 -52.79
C VAL A 4 -6.76 -34.87 -53.78
N ARG A 5 -7.41 -35.16 -54.90
CA ARG A 5 -7.71 -34.16 -55.94
C ARG A 5 -8.88 -33.31 -55.43
N PRO A 6 -8.76 -31.96 -55.32
CA PRO A 6 -9.86 -31.14 -54.84
C PRO A 6 -11.05 -31.24 -55.81
N GLU A 7 -12.24 -31.49 -55.26
CA GLU A 7 -13.46 -31.86 -55.98
C GLU A 7 -13.97 -30.74 -56.92
N ARG A 8 -13.47 -29.50 -56.77
CA ARG A 8 -13.52 -28.40 -57.75
C ARG A 8 -12.53 -27.32 -57.31
N ARG A 9 -11.46 -27.07 -58.08
CA ARG A 9 -10.54 -25.94 -57.86
C ARG A 9 -10.90 -24.80 -58.81
N ARG A 10 -11.75 -23.86 -58.38
CA ARG A 10 -12.09 -22.67 -59.20
C ARG A 10 -11.09 -21.53 -58.93
N PRO A 11 -10.81 -20.64 -59.90
CA PRO A 11 -9.95 -19.47 -59.70
C PRO A 11 -10.44 -18.56 -58.56
N ILE A 12 -11.76 -18.48 -58.38
CA ILE A 12 -12.42 -17.75 -57.29
C ILE A 12 -12.03 -18.34 -55.93
N ASP A 13 -11.99 -19.67 -55.80
CA ASP A 13 -11.63 -20.32 -54.53
C ASP A 13 -10.18 -19.99 -54.13
N LEU A 14 -9.27 -19.87 -55.11
CA LEU A 14 -7.88 -19.44 -54.87
C LEU A 14 -7.80 -17.96 -54.47
N ALA A 15 -8.57 -17.08 -55.13
CA ALA A 15 -8.62 -15.66 -54.80
C ALA A 15 -9.20 -15.42 -53.39
N VAL A 16 -10.29 -16.12 -53.04
CA VAL A 16 -10.91 -16.07 -51.71
C VAL A 16 -9.95 -16.62 -50.65
N THR A 17 -9.29 -17.75 -50.91
CA THR A 17 -8.29 -18.31 -49.99
C THR A 17 -7.12 -17.35 -49.78
N ALA A 18 -6.61 -16.73 -50.85
CA ALA A 18 -5.55 -15.72 -50.75
C ALA A 18 -6.01 -14.49 -49.94
N ALA A 19 -7.23 -14.01 -50.17
CA ALA A 19 -7.80 -12.91 -49.40
C ALA A 19 -7.93 -13.25 -47.91
N ILE A 20 -8.43 -14.45 -47.57
CA ILE A 20 -8.51 -14.91 -46.18
C ILE A 20 -7.11 -14.97 -45.55
N LEU A 21 -6.11 -15.52 -46.25
CA LEU A 21 -4.74 -15.56 -45.74
C LEU A 21 -4.17 -14.17 -45.46
N VAL A 22 -4.43 -13.20 -46.34
CA VAL A 22 -4.02 -11.80 -46.13
C VAL A 22 -4.73 -11.21 -44.91
N VAL A 23 -6.04 -11.43 -44.75
CA VAL A 23 -6.80 -10.95 -43.59
C VAL A 23 -6.29 -11.58 -42.30
N VAL A 24 -6.09 -12.90 -42.26
CA VAL A 24 -5.55 -13.61 -41.10
C VAL A 24 -4.15 -13.10 -40.76
N ALA A 25 -3.27 -12.94 -41.76
CA ALA A 25 -1.94 -12.39 -41.56
C ALA A 25 -1.99 -10.96 -41.00
N ALA A 26 -2.88 -10.11 -41.53
CA ALA A 26 -3.08 -8.75 -41.02
C ALA A 26 -3.58 -8.73 -39.58
N LEU A 27 -4.54 -9.61 -39.23
CA LEU A 27 -5.03 -9.76 -37.86
C LEU A 27 -3.93 -10.25 -36.91
N CYS A 28 -3.12 -11.23 -37.32
CA CYS A 28 -1.98 -11.72 -36.54
C CYS A 28 -0.93 -10.62 -36.32
N VAL A 29 -0.58 -9.85 -37.36
CA VAL A 29 0.37 -8.73 -37.25
C VAL A 29 -0.17 -7.65 -36.33
N THR A 30 -1.47 -7.33 -36.43
CA THR A 30 -2.12 -6.32 -35.58
C THR A 30 -2.17 -6.79 -34.12
N ALA A 31 -2.56 -8.04 -33.86
CA ALA A 31 -2.56 -8.63 -32.53
C ALA A 31 -1.15 -8.67 -31.92
N TRP A 32 -0.12 -8.98 -32.72
CA TRP A 32 1.27 -8.93 -32.28
C TRP A 32 1.74 -7.49 -31.98
N ALA A 33 1.40 -6.53 -32.85
CA ALA A 33 1.80 -5.13 -32.70
C ALA A 33 1.15 -4.44 -31.49
N LEU A 34 -0.08 -4.82 -31.15
CA LEU A 34 -0.82 -4.32 -30.00
C LEU A 34 -0.64 -5.20 -28.74
N SER A 35 0.15 -6.27 -28.82
CA SER A 35 0.26 -7.22 -27.71
C SER A 35 0.94 -6.57 -26.49
N PRO A 36 0.42 -6.79 -25.26
CA PRO A 36 1.06 -6.30 -24.03
C PRO A 36 2.49 -6.82 -23.86
N VAL A 37 2.78 -8.01 -24.38
CA VAL A 37 4.13 -8.62 -24.33
C VAL A 37 5.14 -7.76 -25.07
N ARG A 38 4.78 -7.19 -26.22
CA ARG A 38 5.68 -6.32 -27.01
C ARG A 38 5.96 -5.00 -26.30
N HIS A 39 4.99 -4.50 -25.54
CA HIS A 39 5.07 -3.25 -24.78
C HIS A 39 5.50 -3.45 -23.33
N THR A 40 6.11 -4.60 -23.03
CA THR A 40 6.65 -4.92 -21.70
C THR A 40 8.12 -5.27 -21.80
N THR A 41 8.96 -4.55 -21.06
CA THR A 41 10.37 -4.92 -20.84
C THR A 41 10.50 -5.54 -19.46
N SER A 42 11.13 -6.72 -19.38
CA SER A 42 11.35 -7.43 -18.12
C SER A 42 12.78 -7.92 -18.09
N VAL A 43 13.60 -7.27 -17.27
CA VAL A 43 14.99 -7.63 -17.01
C VAL A 43 15.03 -8.17 -15.60
N GLN A 44 15.27 -9.47 -15.46
CA GLN A 44 15.42 -10.12 -14.16
C GLN A 44 16.86 -10.01 -13.66
N ALA A 45 17.03 -10.17 -12.35
CA ALA A 45 18.35 -10.25 -11.74
C ALA A 45 19.15 -11.43 -12.32
N GLN A 46 20.45 -11.24 -12.52
CA GLN A 46 21.33 -12.28 -13.06
C GLN A 46 21.46 -13.49 -12.12
N ALA A 47 21.31 -13.24 -10.83
CA ALA A 47 21.28 -14.24 -9.76
C ALA A 47 20.36 -13.72 -8.66
N GLU A 48 19.83 -14.64 -7.86
CA GLU A 48 19.01 -14.31 -6.69
C GLU A 48 19.86 -13.55 -5.65
N PRO A 49 19.51 -12.30 -5.30
CA PRO A 49 20.23 -11.56 -4.28
C PRO A 49 20.00 -12.20 -2.91
N ALA A 50 21.07 -12.32 -2.14
CA ALA A 50 20.96 -12.84 -0.77
C ALA A 50 20.10 -11.91 0.09
N ALA A 51 19.24 -12.50 0.92
CA ALA A 51 18.50 -11.76 1.95
C ALA A 51 19.47 -11.03 2.89
N ILE A 52 19.12 -9.81 3.26
CA ILE A 52 19.96 -8.96 4.10
C ILE A 52 19.64 -9.24 5.57
N GLU A 53 20.67 -9.60 6.31
CA GLU A 53 20.57 -9.82 7.75
C GLU A 53 20.18 -8.52 8.48
N PRO A 54 19.30 -8.60 9.50
CA PRO A 54 18.98 -7.44 10.32
C PRO A 54 20.21 -6.82 10.97
N ALA A 55 20.25 -5.48 11.04
CA ALA A 55 21.33 -4.79 11.72
C ALA A 55 21.42 -5.19 13.20
N LYS A 56 22.66 -5.38 13.68
CA LYS A 56 22.96 -5.71 15.08
C LYS A 56 23.12 -4.47 15.96
N ALA A 57 23.32 -3.31 15.35
CA ALA A 57 23.42 -2.01 16.02
C ALA A 57 23.00 -0.91 15.05
N VAL A 58 22.51 0.21 15.59
CA VAL A 58 22.37 1.44 14.82
C VAL A 58 23.76 2.06 14.63
N PRO A 59 24.19 2.39 13.39
CA PRO A 59 25.44 3.08 13.12
C PRO A 59 25.57 4.40 13.90
N GLU A 60 26.81 4.83 14.15
CA GLU A 60 27.07 6.15 14.75
C GLU A 60 26.83 7.30 13.77
N ARG A 61 27.02 7.04 12.48
CA ARG A 61 26.85 8.00 11.39
C ARG A 61 26.26 7.32 10.16
N PHE A 62 25.44 8.08 9.44
CA PHE A 62 24.92 7.70 8.14
C PHE A 62 25.47 8.63 7.06
N VAL A 63 25.78 8.06 5.89
CA VAL A 63 26.17 8.82 4.70
C VAL A 63 25.24 8.47 3.55
N ALA A 64 24.86 9.48 2.77
CA ALA A 64 24.07 9.27 1.56
C ALA A 64 24.83 8.32 0.61
N ARG A 65 24.11 7.31 0.12
CA ARG A 65 24.65 6.29 -0.79
C ARG A 65 24.16 6.53 -2.21
N TRP A 66 22.85 6.66 -2.35
CA TRP A 66 22.19 6.85 -3.63
C TRP A 66 20.79 7.43 -3.44
N GLN A 67 20.23 7.93 -4.53
CA GLN A 67 18.86 8.43 -4.61
C GLN A 67 18.21 7.97 -5.91
N ALA A 68 16.89 7.87 -5.91
CA ALA A 68 16.10 7.53 -7.09
C ALA A 68 14.72 8.21 -7.02
N ASP A 69 14.15 8.49 -8.19
CA ASP A 69 12.76 8.95 -8.28
C ASP A 69 11.81 7.76 -8.10
N SER A 70 10.74 7.96 -7.33
CA SER A 70 9.74 6.95 -6.97
C SER A 70 8.41 7.62 -6.65
N ASP A 71 7.73 8.14 -7.68
CA ASP A 71 6.44 8.83 -7.54
C ASP A 71 5.25 7.87 -7.36
N ALA A 72 5.42 6.58 -7.66
CA ALA A 72 4.41 5.54 -7.44
C ALA A 72 4.46 4.92 -6.03
N THR A 73 5.43 5.26 -5.19
CA THR A 73 5.47 4.85 -3.77
C THR A 73 5.11 6.03 -2.87
N THR A 74 4.68 5.76 -1.63
CA THR A 74 4.48 6.80 -0.59
C THR A 74 5.34 6.55 0.66
N VAL A 75 5.71 5.29 0.87
CA VAL A 75 6.65 4.81 1.89
C VAL A 75 7.69 3.98 1.14
N PRO A 76 8.97 3.96 1.58
CA PRO A 76 9.95 3.10 0.94
C PRO A 76 9.45 1.65 0.86
N ALA A 77 9.37 1.14 -0.36
CA ALA A 77 9.01 -0.25 -0.62
C ALA A 77 10.29 -1.09 -0.49
N VAL A 78 10.35 -1.92 0.55
CA VAL A 78 11.57 -2.68 0.89
C VAL A 78 11.23 -4.17 0.97
N GLY A 79 11.92 -4.96 0.15
CA GLY A 79 11.88 -6.42 0.21
C GLY A 79 12.93 -6.96 1.19
N THR A 80 13.21 -8.26 1.12
CA THR A 80 14.23 -8.90 1.97
C THR A 80 15.67 -8.58 1.54
N SER A 81 15.89 -8.21 0.29
CA SER A 81 17.23 -8.00 -0.30
C SER A 81 17.38 -6.72 -1.12
N VAL A 82 16.26 -6.03 -1.43
CA VAL A 82 16.26 -4.85 -2.32
C VAL A 82 15.40 -3.71 -1.81
N VAL A 83 15.68 -2.51 -2.32
CA VAL A 83 14.76 -1.37 -2.28
C VAL A 83 14.05 -1.28 -3.63
N VAL A 84 12.73 -1.24 -3.61
CA VAL A 84 11.90 -1.15 -4.82
C VAL A 84 11.46 0.29 -5.03
N THR A 85 11.65 0.80 -6.25
CA THR A 85 11.15 2.11 -6.67
C THR A 85 10.20 1.98 -7.85
N GLY A 86 9.31 2.95 -8.02
CA GLY A 86 8.36 3.00 -9.13
C GLY A 86 8.25 4.40 -9.70
N ASN A 87 8.60 4.56 -10.98
CA ASN A 87 8.49 5.84 -11.67
C ASN A 87 7.93 5.72 -13.10
N GLY A 88 6.90 6.53 -13.40
CA GLY A 88 6.21 6.47 -14.70
C GLY A 88 5.61 5.08 -14.93
N GLY A 89 6.06 4.34 -15.93
CA GLY A 89 5.65 2.94 -16.19
C GLY A 89 6.65 1.88 -15.71
N ARG A 90 7.68 2.27 -14.94
CA ARG A 90 8.85 1.45 -14.62
C ARG A 90 8.98 1.17 -13.13
N VAL A 91 9.20 -0.10 -12.80
CA VAL A 91 9.52 -0.59 -11.45
C VAL A 91 10.93 -1.17 -11.44
N VAL A 92 11.69 -0.87 -10.39
CA VAL A 92 13.11 -1.20 -10.31
C VAL A 92 13.44 -1.75 -8.93
N GLY A 93 14.18 -2.85 -8.89
CA GLY A 93 14.82 -3.34 -7.66
C GLY A 93 16.27 -2.87 -7.59
N HIS A 94 16.61 -2.15 -6.53
CA HIS A 94 17.94 -1.60 -6.30
C HIS A 94 18.67 -2.39 -5.22
N ASP A 95 19.97 -2.57 -5.43
CA ASP A 95 20.90 -2.89 -4.37
C ASP A 95 20.86 -1.79 -3.29
N PRO A 96 20.52 -2.10 -2.03
CA PRO A 96 20.31 -1.07 -1.01
C PRO A 96 21.57 -0.30 -0.66
N SER A 97 22.76 -0.88 -0.84
CA SER A 97 24.02 -0.25 -0.47
C SER A 97 24.58 0.67 -1.57
N THR A 98 24.36 0.31 -2.84
CA THR A 98 24.97 0.99 -4.00
C THR A 98 23.98 1.70 -4.91
N GLY A 99 22.69 1.34 -4.84
CA GLY A 99 21.65 1.86 -5.73
C GLY A 99 21.66 1.22 -7.12
N ARG A 100 22.56 0.26 -7.36
CA ARG A 100 22.67 -0.44 -8.63
C ARG A 100 21.36 -1.17 -8.91
N GLU A 101 20.85 -0.99 -10.11
CA GLU A 101 19.70 -1.76 -10.60
C GLU A 101 20.06 -3.24 -10.70
N LEU A 102 19.30 -4.08 -10.01
CA LEU A 102 19.40 -5.53 -10.07
C LEU A 102 18.43 -6.10 -11.11
N TRP A 103 17.23 -5.55 -11.16
CA TRP A 103 16.18 -5.92 -12.09
C TRP A 103 15.29 -4.71 -12.40
N SER A 104 14.60 -4.78 -13.54
CA SER A 104 13.54 -3.82 -13.87
C SER A 104 12.39 -4.44 -14.65
N TYR A 105 11.22 -3.87 -14.41
CA TYR A 105 10.00 -4.19 -15.11
C TYR A 105 9.38 -2.90 -15.62
N SER A 106 9.11 -2.81 -16.93
CA SER A 106 8.59 -1.59 -17.54
C SER A 106 7.45 -1.92 -18.48
N ARG A 107 6.40 -1.12 -18.44
CA ARG A 107 5.25 -1.21 -19.34
C ARG A 107 4.94 0.16 -19.91
N ASP A 108 4.31 0.17 -21.09
CA ASP A 108 3.74 1.39 -21.68
C ASP A 108 2.37 1.73 -21.06
N LEU A 109 2.33 1.80 -19.73
CA LEU A 109 1.16 2.17 -18.92
C LEU A 109 1.66 2.94 -17.69
N ASP A 110 0.90 3.92 -17.23
CA ASP A 110 1.22 4.66 -16.01
C ASP A 110 1.10 3.75 -14.77
N LEU A 111 2.09 3.80 -13.89
CA LEU A 111 1.98 3.25 -12.55
C LEU A 111 1.05 4.11 -11.71
N CYS A 112 0.08 3.46 -11.07
CA CYS A 112 -0.73 4.06 -10.04
C CYS A 112 -0.06 3.98 -8.67
N THR A 113 0.50 2.83 -8.35
CA THR A 113 1.21 2.61 -7.10
C THR A 113 2.12 1.39 -7.17
N VAL A 114 3.18 1.41 -6.36
CA VAL A 114 4.08 0.29 -6.10
C VAL A 114 4.18 0.09 -4.60
N GLY A 115 4.19 -1.17 -4.16
CA GLY A 115 4.41 -1.54 -2.76
C GLY A 115 5.00 -2.93 -2.65
N THR A 116 5.55 -3.26 -1.48
CA THR A 116 6.00 -4.62 -1.14
C THR A 116 5.01 -5.28 -0.20
N ALA A 117 4.75 -6.57 -0.40
CA ALA A 117 3.81 -7.36 0.38
C ALA A 117 4.40 -8.74 0.69
N TRP A 118 3.94 -9.36 1.78
CA TRP A 118 4.34 -10.72 2.17
C TRP A 118 5.87 -10.91 2.26
N THR A 119 6.60 -9.90 2.74
CA THR A 119 8.07 -9.90 2.82
C THR A 119 8.65 -11.02 3.70
N ALA A 120 7.85 -11.59 4.60
CA ALA A 120 8.24 -12.74 5.42
C ALA A 120 7.95 -14.11 4.75
N SER A 121 7.31 -14.14 3.59
CA SER A 121 6.96 -15.37 2.87
C SER A 121 7.30 -15.27 1.38
N SER A 122 6.38 -14.80 0.55
CA SER A 122 6.55 -14.74 -0.91
C SER A 122 7.42 -13.58 -1.40
N ASP A 123 7.73 -12.60 -0.53
CA ASP A 123 8.49 -11.37 -0.82
C ASP A 123 8.19 -10.75 -2.18
N LEU A 124 7.00 -10.15 -2.31
CA LEU A 124 6.49 -9.66 -3.58
C LEU A 124 6.54 -8.13 -3.66
N ALA A 125 6.97 -7.63 -4.82
CA ALA A 125 6.73 -6.27 -5.26
C ALA A 125 5.46 -6.22 -6.14
N LEU A 126 4.47 -5.44 -5.70
CA LEU A 126 3.20 -5.24 -6.39
C LEU A 126 3.27 -3.96 -7.23
N ALA A 127 3.18 -4.11 -8.55
CA ALA A 127 3.14 -3.00 -9.50
C ALA A 127 1.71 -2.87 -10.05
N VAL A 128 1.03 -1.75 -9.75
CA VAL A 128 -0.34 -1.51 -10.22
C VAL A 128 -0.34 -0.47 -11.33
N TYR A 129 -0.82 -0.87 -12.50
CA TYR A 129 -0.87 -0.05 -13.70
C TYR A 129 -2.29 0.41 -14.02
N ARG A 130 -2.38 1.60 -14.62
CA ARG A 130 -3.62 2.17 -15.14
C ARG A 130 -3.97 1.57 -16.49
N ASN A 131 -5.24 1.24 -16.70
CA ASN A 131 -5.82 0.99 -18.02
C ASN A 131 -7.23 1.63 -18.12
N SER A 132 -8.05 1.20 -19.09
CA SER A 132 -9.41 1.69 -19.29
C SER A 132 -10.38 1.41 -18.14
N ARG A 133 -10.04 0.51 -17.21
CA ARG A 133 -10.80 0.14 -16.00
C ARG A 133 -10.21 0.77 -14.72
N GLY A 134 -9.47 1.86 -14.85
CA GLY A 134 -8.78 2.51 -13.73
C GLY A 134 -7.44 1.85 -13.38
N CYS A 135 -7.02 1.96 -12.12
CA CYS A 135 -5.79 1.37 -11.60
C CYS A 135 -5.94 -0.14 -11.35
N SER A 136 -6.08 -0.90 -12.43
CA SER A 136 -6.59 -2.26 -12.37
C SER A 136 -5.59 -3.36 -12.64
N GLU A 137 -4.49 -3.07 -13.34
CA GLU A 137 -3.56 -4.11 -13.79
C GLU A 137 -2.45 -4.31 -12.78
N VAL A 138 -2.60 -5.33 -11.96
CA VAL A 138 -1.63 -5.71 -10.94
C VAL A 138 -0.67 -6.74 -11.52
N THR A 139 0.63 -6.46 -11.43
CA THR A 139 1.69 -7.46 -11.64
C THR A 139 2.40 -7.69 -10.31
N ALA A 140 2.38 -8.92 -9.83
CA ALA A 140 3.25 -9.35 -8.72
C ALA A 140 4.59 -9.79 -9.30
N LEU A 141 5.65 -9.17 -8.81
CA LEU A 141 7.04 -9.49 -9.10
C LEU A 141 7.65 -10.07 -7.83
N ASP A 142 8.49 -11.09 -7.97
CA ASP A 142 9.44 -11.46 -6.93
C ASP A 142 10.32 -10.24 -6.62
N ALA A 143 10.33 -9.78 -5.36
CA ALA A 143 10.98 -8.53 -5.00
C ALA A 143 12.49 -8.60 -5.20
N GLY A 144 13.13 -9.75 -4.96
CA GLY A 144 14.58 -9.92 -5.13
C GLY A 144 15.03 -9.95 -6.58
N THR A 145 14.27 -10.63 -7.45
CA THR A 145 14.71 -10.97 -8.82
C THR A 145 13.96 -10.24 -9.93
N GLY A 146 12.80 -9.65 -9.64
CA GLY A 146 11.92 -9.04 -10.65
C GLY A 146 11.19 -10.07 -11.53
N GLY A 147 11.25 -11.36 -11.18
CA GLY A 147 10.52 -12.41 -11.88
C GLY A 147 9.01 -12.28 -11.68
N ARG A 148 8.21 -12.50 -12.72
CA ARG A 148 6.74 -12.40 -12.59
C ARG A 148 6.19 -13.59 -11.80
N ALA A 149 5.55 -13.33 -10.67
CA ALA A 149 4.92 -14.33 -9.82
C ALA A 149 3.42 -14.47 -10.10
N GLY A 150 2.76 -13.39 -10.52
CA GLY A 150 1.33 -13.40 -10.81
C GLY A 150 0.87 -12.11 -11.47
N ALA A 151 -0.35 -12.14 -12.03
CA ALA A 151 -1.01 -10.94 -12.52
C ALA A 151 -2.52 -11.03 -12.31
N ARG A 152 -3.15 -9.88 -12.11
CA ARG A 152 -4.59 -9.73 -12.00
C ARG A 152 -5.04 -8.46 -12.74
N THR A 153 -6.24 -8.50 -13.30
CA THR A 153 -6.94 -7.30 -13.76
C THR A 153 -8.35 -7.28 -13.22
N SER A 154 -8.82 -6.14 -12.72
CA SER A 154 -10.16 -5.98 -12.12
C SER A 154 -10.80 -4.65 -12.52
N ASP A 155 -12.03 -4.37 -12.09
CA ASP A 155 -12.48 -2.97 -12.09
C ASP A 155 -11.85 -2.26 -10.89
N ALA A 156 -11.39 -1.04 -11.08
CA ALA A 156 -10.74 -0.25 -10.04
C ALA A 156 -11.04 1.24 -10.23
N ASP A 157 -10.88 2.02 -9.16
CA ASP A 157 -10.93 3.46 -9.32
C ASP A 157 -9.70 4.01 -10.07
N PRO A 158 -9.79 5.23 -10.61
CA PRO A 158 -8.66 5.89 -11.24
C PRO A 158 -7.49 6.15 -10.30
N GLN A 159 -7.67 6.07 -8.98
CA GLN A 159 -6.58 6.16 -8.02
C GLN A 159 -6.86 5.15 -6.93
N ILE A 160 -5.82 4.45 -6.49
CA ILE A 160 -5.91 3.49 -5.39
C ILE A 160 -4.75 3.69 -4.42
N ARG A 161 -4.93 3.19 -3.21
CA ARG A 161 -3.87 2.95 -2.24
C ARG A 161 -3.76 1.45 -2.00
N LEU A 162 -2.53 0.99 -1.78
CA LEU A 162 -2.27 -0.38 -1.32
C LEU A 162 -2.04 -0.37 0.19
N VAL A 163 -2.75 -1.24 0.88
CA VAL A 163 -2.53 -1.55 2.29
C VAL A 163 -2.29 -3.04 2.40
N THR A 164 -1.31 -3.47 3.20
CA THR A 164 -0.89 -4.88 3.23
C THR A 164 -0.61 -5.32 4.66
N ASP A 165 -0.92 -6.56 4.97
CA ASP A 165 -0.42 -7.25 6.16
C ASP A 165 0.27 -8.57 5.77
N SER A 166 0.39 -9.50 6.73
CA SER A 166 0.95 -10.82 6.49
C SER A 166 0.06 -11.78 5.67
N GLY A 167 -1.24 -11.51 5.58
CA GLY A 167 -2.21 -12.38 4.90
C GLY A 167 -2.68 -11.82 3.57
N TYR A 168 -3.03 -10.54 3.53
CA TYR A 168 -3.75 -9.92 2.42
C TYR A 168 -3.19 -8.55 2.04
N ALA A 169 -3.45 -8.19 0.78
CA ALA A 169 -3.35 -6.83 0.29
C ALA A 169 -4.77 -6.28 0.06
N VAL A 170 -4.96 -4.99 0.30
CA VAL A 170 -6.17 -4.22 0.01
C VAL A 170 -5.80 -3.18 -1.03
N ALA A 171 -6.47 -3.20 -2.17
CA ALA A 171 -6.46 -2.08 -3.11
C ALA A 171 -7.73 -1.26 -2.93
N GLN A 172 -7.57 -0.06 -2.40
CA GLN A 172 -8.68 0.81 -2.04
C GLN A 172 -8.64 2.09 -2.88
N GLY A 173 -9.67 2.28 -3.69
CA GLY A 173 -10.02 3.56 -4.30
C GLY A 173 -10.99 4.37 -3.44
N SER A 174 -11.53 5.46 -4.00
CA SER A 174 -12.52 6.30 -3.29
C SER A 174 -13.94 5.73 -3.32
N ARG A 175 -14.25 4.80 -4.22
CA ARG A 175 -15.58 4.21 -4.37
C ARG A 175 -15.56 2.69 -4.37
N ARG A 176 -14.39 2.05 -4.53
CA ARG A 176 -14.27 0.59 -4.60
C ARG A 176 -13.03 0.13 -3.87
N MET A 177 -13.13 -1.01 -3.19
CA MET A 177 -11.96 -1.76 -2.75
C MET A 177 -12.05 -3.25 -3.10
N GLU A 178 -10.89 -3.87 -3.25
CA GLU A 178 -10.74 -5.32 -3.33
C GLU A 178 -9.64 -5.80 -2.38
N THR A 179 -9.78 -7.02 -1.86
CA THR A 179 -8.71 -7.71 -1.12
C THR A 179 -8.12 -8.84 -1.96
N TRP A 180 -6.83 -9.14 -1.78
CA TRP A 180 -6.15 -10.24 -2.45
C TRP A 180 -5.23 -11.01 -1.50
N GLY A 181 -5.12 -12.32 -1.71
CA GLY A 181 -4.03 -13.12 -1.13
C GLY A 181 -2.73 -13.01 -1.94
N SER A 182 -1.66 -13.66 -1.48
CA SER A 182 -0.35 -13.67 -2.16
C SER A 182 -0.37 -14.29 -3.56
N ASN A 183 -1.38 -15.09 -3.88
CA ASN A 183 -1.65 -15.64 -5.21
C ASN A 183 -2.46 -14.70 -6.13
N LEU A 184 -2.75 -13.47 -5.68
CA LEU A 184 -3.61 -12.48 -6.34
C LEU A 184 -5.05 -12.95 -6.60
N VAL A 185 -5.50 -14.00 -5.91
CA VAL A 185 -6.92 -14.36 -5.91
C VAL A 185 -7.66 -13.36 -5.02
N ARG A 186 -8.79 -12.85 -5.53
CA ARG A 186 -9.62 -11.90 -4.80
C ARG A 186 -10.30 -12.58 -3.63
N GLY A 187 -10.23 -11.94 -2.48
CA GLY A 187 -11.03 -12.24 -1.30
C GLY A 187 -12.42 -11.63 -1.47
N ILE A 188 -12.53 -10.30 -1.37
CA ILE A 188 -13.80 -9.57 -1.50
C ILE A 188 -13.71 -8.44 -2.53
N GLU A 189 -14.88 -7.97 -2.98
CA GLU A 189 -15.08 -6.67 -3.61
C GLU A 189 -16.12 -5.88 -2.83
N TYR A 190 -15.88 -4.58 -2.59
CA TYR A 190 -16.74 -3.74 -1.77
C TYR A 190 -16.84 -2.30 -2.31
N GLY A 191 -17.97 -1.63 -2.07
CA GLY A 191 -18.31 -0.31 -2.62
C GLY A 191 -19.01 -0.43 -3.98
N ARG A 192 -18.50 0.26 -5.01
CA ARG A 192 -19.00 0.17 -6.39
C ARG A 192 -18.70 -1.21 -6.97
N VAL A 193 -19.74 -2.04 -7.10
CA VAL A 193 -19.71 -3.35 -7.75
C VAL A 193 -20.75 -3.34 -8.88
N GLU A 194 -20.30 -3.42 -10.14
CA GLU A 194 -21.19 -3.27 -11.31
C GLU A 194 -22.12 -4.46 -11.53
N ALA A 195 -21.66 -5.67 -11.19
CA ALA A 195 -22.40 -6.91 -11.36
C ALA A 195 -22.30 -7.77 -10.09
N PRO A 196 -23.01 -7.39 -9.01
CA PRO A 196 -22.98 -8.13 -7.76
C PRO A 196 -23.58 -9.54 -7.95
N VAL A 197 -22.95 -10.55 -7.35
CA VAL A 197 -23.41 -11.95 -7.42
C VAL A 197 -24.68 -12.14 -6.59
N ARG A 198 -24.73 -11.56 -5.40
CA ARG A 198 -25.87 -11.58 -4.46
C ARG A 198 -26.21 -10.16 -3.99
N PRO A 199 -26.86 -9.34 -4.83
CA PRO A 199 -27.19 -7.94 -4.48
C PRO A 199 -28.09 -7.83 -3.24
N GLU A 200 -28.89 -8.84 -2.94
CA GLU A 200 -29.78 -8.89 -1.78
C GLU A 200 -29.06 -8.97 -0.43
N ASP A 201 -27.78 -9.37 -0.41
CA ASP A 201 -26.96 -9.41 0.82
C ASP A 201 -26.12 -8.14 1.00
N ALA A 202 -26.11 -7.24 0.03
CA ALA A 202 -25.35 -6.01 0.15
C ALA A 202 -25.89 -5.19 1.33
N PRO A 203 -25.02 -4.53 2.12
CA PRO A 203 -25.47 -3.61 3.14
C PRO A 203 -26.44 -2.58 2.54
N ASP A 204 -27.50 -2.23 3.28
CA ASP A 204 -28.51 -1.24 2.87
C ASP A 204 -27.92 0.19 2.93
N ARG A 205 -26.92 0.44 2.10
CA ARG A 205 -26.11 1.65 2.03
C ARG A 205 -25.71 1.88 0.57
N ALA A 206 -25.99 3.07 0.07
CA ALA A 206 -25.70 3.45 -1.32
C ALA A 206 -24.68 4.59 -1.39
N ASP A 207 -23.98 4.67 -2.52
CA ASP A 207 -23.07 5.76 -2.88
C ASP A 207 -22.02 6.09 -1.82
N CYS A 208 -21.41 5.05 -1.24
CA CYS A 208 -20.39 5.21 -0.22
C CYS A 208 -19.04 5.63 -0.81
N GLU A 209 -18.42 6.63 -0.20
CA GLU A 209 -17.04 7.04 -0.43
C GLU A 209 -16.13 6.40 0.63
N LEU A 210 -15.01 5.80 0.20
CA LEU A 210 -14.02 5.14 1.04
C LEU A 210 -12.79 6.03 1.23
N PHE A 211 -12.41 6.31 2.48
CA PHE A 211 -11.35 7.27 2.80
C PHE A 211 -10.05 6.60 3.22
N SER A 212 -10.12 5.56 4.04
CA SER A 212 -8.95 4.80 4.49
C SER A 212 -9.32 3.37 4.82
N SER A 213 -8.32 2.48 4.83
CA SER A 213 -8.48 1.06 5.16
C SER A 213 -7.29 0.55 5.96
N ALA A 214 -7.52 -0.49 6.74
CA ALA A 214 -6.51 -1.27 7.43
C ALA A 214 -6.90 -2.74 7.37
N VAL A 215 -5.90 -3.64 7.33
CA VAL A 215 -6.13 -5.08 7.23
C VAL A 215 -5.28 -5.80 8.28
N SER A 216 -5.84 -6.84 8.89
CA SER A 216 -5.12 -7.73 9.79
C SER A 216 -5.81 -9.08 9.83
N GLY A 217 -5.08 -10.13 9.48
CA GLY A 217 -5.63 -11.49 9.45
C GLY A 217 -6.77 -11.58 8.45
N ASP A 218 -7.91 -12.12 8.85
CA ASP A 218 -9.09 -12.34 8.01
C ASP A 218 -10.04 -11.15 7.96
N ARG A 219 -9.63 -9.96 8.41
CA ARG A 219 -10.50 -8.78 8.49
C ARG A 219 -9.89 -7.53 7.86
N VAL A 220 -10.78 -6.72 7.31
CA VAL A 220 -10.49 -5.38 6.79
C VAL A 220 -11.41 -4.37 7.45
N ALA A 221 -10.81 -3.29 7.97
CA ALA A 221 -11.52 -2.12 8.45
C ALA A 221 -11.50 -1.04 7.37
N VAL A 222 -12.62 -0.32 7.20
CA VAL A 222 -12.74 0.80 6.28
C VAL A 222 -13.41 1.98 6.98
N VAL A 223 -12.83 3.17 6.80
CA VAL A 223 -13.51 4.43 7.11
C VAL A 223 -14.18 4.91 5.83
N GLU A 224 -15.49 5.07 5.90
CA GLU A 224 -16.33 5.42 4.76
C GLU A 224 -17.42 6.41 5.15
N ARG A 225 -18.11 6.94 4.14
CA ARG A 225 -19.33 7.71 4.32
C ARG A 225 -20.28 7.44 3.17
N CYS A 226 -21.51 7.07 3.48
CA CYS A 226 -22.57 6.87 2.49
C CYS A 226 -23.48 8.11 2.38
N ALA A 227 -24.31 8.17 1.34
CA ALA A 227 -25.10 9.37 1.02
C ALA A 227 -25.96 9.89 2.21
N ASP A 228 -26.56 8.98 2.97
CA ASP A 228 -27.42 9.29 4.10
C ASP A 228 -26.69 9.34 5.46
N ASP A 229 -25.36 9.18 5.47
CA ASP A 229 -24.59 9.21 6.71
C ASP A 229 -24.36 10.67 7.17
N PRO A 230 -24.76 11.02 8.42
CA PRO A 230 -24.53 12.35 8.96
C PRO A 230 -23.04 12.62 9.19
N GLY A 231 -22.25 11.59 9.51
CA GLY A 231 -20.81 11.66 9.72
C GLY A 231 -20.06 10.48 9.09
N TYR A 232 -18.82 10.27 9.50
CA TYR A 232 -17.99 9.17 9.03
C TYR A 232 -18.28 7.89 9.82
N ARG A 233 -18.11 6.75 9.16
CA ARG A 233 -18.40 5.42 9.67
C ARG A 233 -17.16 4.56 9.65
N LEU A 234 -17.00 3.73 10.68
CA LEU A 234 -16.08 2.60 10.66
C LEU A 234 -16.88 1.34 10.38
N THR A 235 -16.45 0.59 9.37
CA THR A 235 -17.05 -0.68 9.00
C THR A 235 -15.96 -1.76 8.97
N VAL A 236 -16.26 -2.92 9.54
CA VAL A 236 -15.35 -4.07 9.58
C VAL A 236 -15.96 -5.21 8.78
N LEU A 237 -15.20 -5.69 7.81
CA LEU A 237 -15.59 -6.74 6.87
C LEU A 237 -14.62 -7.92 6.94
N GLY A 238 -15.06 -9.08 6.46
CA GLY A 238 -14.18 -10.18 6.12
C GLY A 238 -13.22 -9.79 4.98
N ALA A 239 -11.96 -10.23 5.07
CA ALA A 239 -10.99 -10.10 4.00
C ALA A 239 -11.24 -11.12 2.87
N VAL A 240 -12.09 -12.11 3.09
CA VAL A 240 -12.58 -13.10 2.12
C VAL A 240 -14.10 -13.25 2.24
N LEU A 241 -14.74 -13.85 1.24
CA LEU A 241 -16.16 -14.17 1.30
C LEU A 241 -16.47 -15.23 2.36
N GLY A 242 -17.67 -15.14 2.93
CA GLY A 242 -18.24 -16.17 3.81
C GLY A 242 -18.63 -17.44 3.05
N ASN A 243 -19.13 -18.44 3.78
CA ASN A 243 -19.53 -19.74 3.23
C ASN A 243 -20.67 -19.65 2.21
N ASP A 244 -21.45 -18.58 2.25
CA ASP A 244 -22.57 -18.27 1.36
C ASP A 244 -22.20 -17.24 0.28
N GLU A 245 -20.90 -17.08 0.01
CA GLU A 245 -20.34 -16.21 -1.02
C GLU A 245 -20.69 -14.72 -0.87
N ASN A 246 -21.06 -14.30 0.35
CA ASN A 246 -21.31 -12.90 0.69
C ASN A 246 -20.07 -12.24 1.33
N VAL A 247 -20.07 -10.90 1.39
CA VAL A 247 -19.10 -10.15 2.17
C VAL A 247 -19.59 -10.10 3.61
N GLU A 248 -18.92 -10.82 4.51
CA GLU A 248 -19.28 -10.81 5.93
C GLU A 248 -19.00 -9.43 6.54
N GLN A 249 -19.99 -8.84 7.21
CA GLN A 249 -19.85 -7.59 7.95
C GLN A 249 -19.92 -7.88 9.45
N TYR A 250 -18.82 -7.65 10.16
CA TYR A 250 -18.73 -7.87 11.59
C TYR A 250 -19.29 -6.71 12.41
N GLY A 251 -19.13 -5.49 11.90
CA GLY A 251 -19.73 -4.32 12.51
C GLY A 251 -19.64 -3.09 11.63
N SER A 252 -20.52 -2.14 11.90
CA SER A 252 -20.60 -0.89 11.17
C SER A 252 -21.27 0.17 12.05
N SER A 253 -20.56 1.24 12.38
CA SER A 253 -21.08 2.31 13.21
C SER A 253 -20.52 3.67 12.81
N LEU A 254 -21.32 4.71 12.98
CA LEU A 254 -20.84 6.09 12.91
C LEU A 254 -19.77 6.29 13.98
N ILE A 255 -18.65 6.86 13.55
CA ILE A 255 -17.55 7.28 14.42
C ILE A 255 -17.48 8.80 14.54
N THR A 256 -18.18 9.55 13.69
CA THR A 256 -18.41 10.98 13.92
C THR A 256 -19.89 11.30 13.81
N GLY A 257 -20.32 12.32 14.55
CA GLY A 257 -21.70 12.80 14.53
C GLY A 257 -22.02 13.68 13.31
N ASP A 258 -21.00 14.28 12.70
CA ASP A 258 -21.12 15.11 11.51
C ASP A 258 -19.86 15.05 10.61
N VAL A 259 -19.85 15.88 9.55
CA VAL A 259 -18.73 16.11 8.62
C VAL A 259 -18.14 17.52 8.72
N SER A 260 -18.20 18.13 9.90
CA SER A 260 -17.59 19.45 10.13
C SER A 260 -16.05 19.41 10.06
N GLY A 261 -15.46 18.23 10.26
CA GLY A 261 -14.05 17.93 10.11
C GLY A 261 -13.71 17.07 8.89
N PRO A 262 -12.41 16.94 8.56
CA PRO A 262 -11.94 16.02 7.54
C PRO A 262 -12.14 14.55 7.93
N PRO A 263 -12.09 13.61 6.97
CA PRO A 263 -12.29 12.18 7.24
C PRO A 263 -11.24 11.63 8.22
N PRO A 264 -11.66 10.86 9.25
CA PRO A 264 -10.75 10.09 10.08
C PRO A 264 -9.90 9.13 9.25
N THR A 265 -8.68 8.84 9.71
CA THR A 265 -7.72 7.97 9.02
C THR A 265 -7.43 6.72 9.86
N LEU A 266 -7.63 5.54 9.28
CA LEU A 266 -7.18 4.27 9.86
C LEU A 266 -5.66 4.23 9.94
N ILE A 267 -5.15 4.00 11.15
CA ILE A 267 -3.71 3.89 11.44
C ILE A 267 -3.28 2.43 11.37
N ALA A 268 -4.02 1.54 12.02
CA ALA A 268 -3.67 0.14 12.09
C ALA A 268 -4.86 -0.71 12.47
N MET A 269 -4.77 -1.98 12.10
CA MET A 269 -5.61 -3.04 12.62
C MET A 269 -4.67 -4.15 13.13
N SER A 270 -5.08 -4.81 14.20
CA SER A 270 -4.40 -5.98 14.77
C SER A 270 -5.43 -7.04 15.12
N SER A 271 -4.99 -8.18 15.65
CA SER A 271 -5.90 -9.21 16.18
C SER A 271 -6.61 -8.80 17.49
N SER A 272 -6.33 -7.63 18.06
CA SER A 272 -7.04 -7.13 19.25
C SER A 272 -7.77 -5.80 19.07
N GLY A 273 -7.67 -5.14 17.91
CA GLY A 273 -8.43 -3.92 17.67
C GLY A 273 -8.03 -3.12 16.46
N ILE A 274 -8.59 -1.92 16.38
CA ILE A 274 -8.42 -0.96 15.29
C ILE A 274 -8.07 0.41 15.89
N ALA A 275 -7.12 1.12 15.30
CA ALA A 275 -6.79 2.50 15.67
C ALA A 275 -7.11 3.47 14.54
N VAL A 276 -7.81 4.54 14.88
CA VAL A 276 -8.24 5.62 13.97
C VAL A 276 -7.74 6.95 14.52
N TYR A 277 -7.06 7.73 13.69
CA TYR A 277 -6.80 9.13 13.95
C TYR A 277 -8.01 9.97 13.52
N ASP A 278 -8.66 10.67 14.45
CA ASP A 278 -9.90 11.40 14.16
C ASP A 278 -9.70 12.91 13.91
N GLY A 279 -8.52 13.45 14.20
CA GLY A 279 -8.21 14.88 14.08
C GLY A 279 -8.99 15.80 15.05
N GLY A 280 -10.01 15.30 15.73
CA GLY A 280 -10.78 16.02 16.75
C GLY A 280 -11.64 17.18 16.27
N ALA A 281 -11.81 17.36 14.95
CA ALA A 281 -12.60 18.46 14.39
C ALA A 281 -14.11 18.15 14.35
N ALA A 282 -14.47 16.91 14.00
CA ALA A 282 -15.85 16.44 14.05
C ALA A 282 -16.16 15.84 15.43
N PRO A 283 -17.39 15.99 15.96
CA PRO A 283 -17.79 15.36 17.22
C PRO A 283 -17.67 13.83 17.12
N ALA A 284 -17.00 13.21 18.09
CA ALA A 284 -16.86 11.77 18.15
C ALA A 284 -18.20 11.09 18.47
N GLU A 285 -18.51 10.00 17.75
CA GLU A 285 -19.66 9.14 18.00
C GLU A 285 -19.19 7.71 18.37
N PRO A 286 -19.73 7.09 19.43
CA PRO A 286 -20.50 7.73 20.50
C PRO A 286 -19.66 8.79 21.25
N PRO A 287 -20.30 9.80 21.87
CA PRO A 287 -19.59 10.83 22.60
C PRO A 287 -18.83 10.22 23.79
N THR A 288 -17.57 10.60 23.95
CA THR A 288 -16.76 10.18 25.09
C THR A 288 -16.94 11.19 26.23
N ILE A 289 -17.59 10.78 27.33
CA ILE A 289 -17.83 11.64 28.49
C ILE A 289 -16.49 12.03 29.12
N GLY A 290 -16.25 13.34 29.26
CA GLY A 290 -15.01 13.87 29.85
C GLY A 290 -13.79 13.82 28.92
N ALA A 291 -13.97 13.54 27.63
CA ALA A 291 -12.89 13.65 26.67
C ALA A 291 -12.47 15.11 26.48
N GLU A 292 -11.15 15.33 26.49
CA GLU A 292 -10.57 16.60 26.08
C GLU A 292 -10.82 16.83 24.58
N SER A 293 -11.15 18.07 24.22
CA SER A 293 -11.30 18.48 22.83
C SER A 293 -9.93 18.54 22.15
N GLY A 294 -9.85 18.01 20.93
CA GLY A 294 -8.65 18.06 20.11
C GLY A 294 -8.36 16.72 19.42
N PRO A 295 -7.27 16.66 18.63
CA PRO A 295 -6.92 15.46 17.90
C PRO A 295 -6.73 14.25 18.81
N ALA A 296 -7.32 13.12 18.44
CA ALA A 296 -7.21 11.90 19.20
C ALA A 296 -6.93 10.68 18.31
N ILE A 297 -6.37 9.66 18.95
CA ILE A 297 -6.39 8.30 18.44
C ILE A 297 -7.51 7.56 19.19
N ARG A 298 -8.50 7.14 18.42
CA ARG A 298 -9.61 6.32 18.89
C ARG A 298 -9.31 4.85 18.60
N ARG A 299 -9.58 4.02 19.58
CA ARG A 299 -9.42 2.58 19.54
C ARG A 299 -10.79 1.93 19.51
N PHE A 300 -10.89 0.91 18.66
CA PHE A 300 -12.06 0.05 18.54
C PHE A 300 -11.61 -1.40 18.68
N ASP A 301 -12.51 -2.30 19.07
CA ASP A 301 -12.24 -3.73 19.00
C ASP A 301 -12.27 -4.25 17.55
N THR A 302 -12.14 -5.55 17.38
CA THR A 302 -12.11 -6.20 16.06
C THR A 302 -13.45 -6.23 15.35
N ASP A 303 -14.55 -5.84 16.01
CA ASP A 303 -15.89 -5.70 15.44
C ASP A 303 -16.26 -4.23 15.22
N GLY A 304 -15.34 -3.29 15.53
CA GLY A 304 -15.55 -1.86 15.33
C GLY A 304 -16.29 -1.18 16.48
N VAL A 305 -16.40 -1.81 17.64
CA VAL A 305 -17.00 -1.20 18.84
C VAL A 305 -15.97 -0.33 19.55
N ALA A 306 -16.36 0.88 19.95
CA ALA A 306 -15.46 1.82 20.61
C ALA A 306 -14.88 1.25 21.93
N ALA A 307 -13.55 1.24 22.03
CA ALA A 307 -12.81 0.65 23.14
C ALA A 307 -12.03 1.69 23.96
N GLY A 308 -11.66 2.83 23.37
CA GLY A 308 -11.00 3.91 24.10
C GLY A 308 -10.55 5.06 23.23
N THR A 309 -10.17 6.16 23.87
CA THR A 309 -9.70 7.38 23.18
C THR A 309 -8.48 7.91 23.91
N ASN A 310 -7.50 8.40 23.16
CA ASN A 310 -6.28 9.00 23.68
C ASN A 310 -6.02 10.30 22.91
N THR A 311 -6.00 11.44 23.61
CA THR A 311 -5.62 12.72 22.99
C THR A 311 -4.16 12.69 22.58
N VAL A 312 -3.87 13.30 21.43
CA VAL A 312 -2.53 13.37 20.85
C VAL A 312 -2.24 14.77 20.33
N ALA A 313 -0.96 15.12 20.24
CA ALA A 313 -0.55 16.29 19.49
C ALA A 313 -0.74 15.99 17.99
N GLY A 314 -1.43 16.86 17.26
CA GLY A 314 -1.67 16.68 15.84
C GLY A 314 -2.44 17.83 15.21
N ASP A 315 -2.67 17.73 13.91
CA ASP A 315 -3.53 18.65 13.17
C ASP A 315 -4.92 18.05 12.96
N ALA A 316 -5.93 18.93 12.87
CA ALA A 316 -7.29 18.52 12.58
C ALA A 316 -7.41 17.72 11.29
N THR A 317 -6.62 18.11 10.28
CA THR A 317 -6.52 17.38 9.01
C THR A 317 -5.41 16.34 9.09
N PRO A 318 -5.71 15.04 8.89
CA PRO A 318 -4.69 14.01 8.77
C PRO A 318 -3.67 14.39 7.68
N PRO A 319 -2.36 14.29 7.93
CA PRO A 319 -1.38 14.73 6.95
C PRO A 319 -1.38 13.83 5.70
N ALA A 320 -1.55 14.43 4.53
CA ALA A 320 -1.50 13.72 3.27
C ALA A 320 -0.12 13.05 3.10
N GLY A 321 -0.12 11.75 2.83
CA GLY A 321 1.11 10.96 2.66
C GLY A 321 1.71 10.39 3.95
N SER A 322 1.14 10.69 5.12
CA SER A 322 1.51 9.99 6.36
C SER A 322 0.90 8.59 6.34
N VAL A 323 1.75 7.59 6.11
CA VAL A 323 1.36 6.18 6.08
C VAL A 323 1.98 5.47 7.28
N PRO A 324 1.18 4.77 8.11
CA PRO A 324 1.67 4.05 9.28
C PRO A 324 2.79 3.05 8.95
N ILE A 325 3.80 2.94 9.82
CA ILE A 325 4.86 1.94 9.71
C ILE A 325 4.80 1.00 10.90
N SER A 326 4.56 -0.29 10.64
CA SER A 326 4.60 -1.37 11.63
C SER A 326 5.98 -2.00 11.66
N SER A 327 6.62 -2.05 12.83
CA SER A 327 7.91 -2.72 13.01
C SER A 327 8.17 -3.09 14.46
N ASP A 328 8.70 -4.30 14.70
CA ASP A 328 9.17 -4.79 16.00
C ASP A 328 8.27 -4.42 17.19
N GLY A 329 6.99 -4.80 17.09
CA GLY A 329 6.02 -4.63 18.17
C GLY A 329 5.44 -3.22 18.33
N VAL A 330 5.79 -2.26 17.46
CA VAL A 330 5.20 -0.91 17.45
C VAL A 330 4.65 -0.51 16.08
N VAL A 331 3.68 0.39 16.08
CA VAL A 331 3.20 1.12 14.90
C VAL A 331 3.54 2.59 15.10
N THR A 332 4.14 3.23 14.10
CA THR A 332 4.40 4.67 14.12
C THR A 332 3.52 5.38 13.10
N TYR A 333 2.95 6.52 13.51
CA TYR A 333 2.13 7.36 12.64
C TYR A 333 2.36 8.83 12.95
N TRP A 334 2.51 9.64 11.90
CA TRP A 334 2.75 11.08 12.05
C TRP A 334 1.46 11.87 11.86
N THR A 335 1.16 12.71 12.84
CA THR A 335 -0.10 13.46 12.96
C THR A 335 -0.03 14.90 12.44
N GLY A 336 1.10 15.29 11.86
CA GLY A 336 1.39 16.66 11.41
C GLY A 336 2.26 17.44 12.40
N LYS A 337 2.24 17.05 13.68
CA LYS A 337 3.00 17.70 14.76
C LYS A 337 3.96 16.76 15.49
N ALA A 338 3.59 15.50 15.60
CA ALA A 338 4.34 14.49 16.32
C ALA A 338 4.17 13.12 15.65
N THR A 339 5.16 12.25 15.85
CA THR A 339 5.00 10.83 15.56
C THR A 339 4.49 10.16 16.83
N VAL A 340 3.28 9.63 16.75
CA VAL A 340 2.70 8.83 17.82
C VAL A 340 3.15 7.39 17.63
N VAL A 341 3.57 6.76 18.72
CA VAL A 341 4.01 5.37 18.75
C VAL A 341 2.97 4.56 19.50
N LEU A 342 2.41 3.55 18.83
CA LEU A 342 1.40 2.66 19.37
C LEU A 342 2.01 1.27 19.55
N ASN A 343 1.53 0.53 20.56
CA ASN A 343 1.83 -0.89 20.66
C ASN A 343 1.15 -1.62 19.50
N ALA A 344 1.87 -2.42 18.71
CA ALA A 344 1.33 -3.01 17.48
C ALA A 344 0.21 -4.04 17.71
N GLN A 345 0.14 -4.62 18.91
CA GLN A 345 -0.94 -5.53 19.27
C GLN A 345 -2.13 -4.74 19.81
N THR A 346 -2.00 -4.10 20.96
CA THR A 346 -3.13 -3.42 21.63
C THR A 346 -3.58 -2.13 20.94
N LEU A 347 -2.75 -1.57 20.05
CA LEU A 347 -2.92 -0.27 19.40
C LEU A 347 -3.07 0.90 20.39
N ASN A 348 -2.64 0.70 21.64
CA ASN A 348 -2.58 1.76 22.64
C ASN A 348 -1.41 2.69 22.31
N PRO A 349 -1.65 4.02 22.24
CA PRO A 349 -0.55 4.98 22.22
C PRO A 349 0.32 4.81 23.47
N ILE A 350 1.63 4.64 23.26
CA ILE A 350 2.63 4.47 24.33
C ILE A 350 3.21 5.84 24.70
N TYR A 351 3.65 6.58 23.68
CA TYR A 351 4.17 7.93 23.78
C TYR A 351 4.09 8.64 22.41
N GLN A 352 4.38 9.94 22.39
CA GLN A 352 4.45 10.74 21.17
C GLN A 352 5.74 11.57 21.14
N VAL A 353 6.30 11.75 19.96
CA VAL A 353 7.55 12.47 19.75
C VAL A 353 7.31 13.72 18.89
N PRO A 354 7.27 14.92 19.50
CA PRO A 354 7.08 16.18 18.79
C PRO A 354 8.25 16.52 17.85
N GLY A 355 7.98 17.33 16.82
CA GLY A 355 9.03 17.89 15.95
C GLY A 355 9.70 16.90 15.00
N THR A 356 9.12 15.71 14.87
CA THR A 356 9.46 14.70 13.85
C THR A 356 8.82 15.06 12.52
N LEU A 357 9.33 14.48 11.44
CA LEU A 357 8.87 14.73 10.07
C LEU A 357 7.98 13.63 9.51
N GLY A 358 7.79 12.53 10.23
CA GLY A 358 7.04 11.40 9.73
C GLY A 358 7.24 10.11 10.51
N PRO A 359 6.64 9.01 10.05
CA PRO A 359 6.77 7.69 10.65
C PRO A 359 8.18 7.14 10.46
N GLY A 360 8.54 6.17 11.31
CA GLY A 360 9.84 5.53 11.27
C GLY A 360 9.81 4.08 11.72
N GLN A 361 10.98 3.46 11.73
CA GLN A 361 11.13 2.01 11.90
C GLN A 361 12.13 1.69 13.00
N VAL A 362 11.93 0.56 13.67
CA VAL A 362 12.90 -0.01 14.62
C VAL A 362 14.09 -0.63 13.89
N MET A 363 15.30 -0.31 14.33
CA MET A 363 16.57 -0.87 13.90
C MET A 363 17.36 -1.30 15.13
N ALA A 364 17.77 -2.58 15.19
CA ALA A 364 18.56 -3.12 16.31
C ALA A 364 17.98 -2.78 17.70
N GLY A 365 16.65 -2.87 17.87
CA GLY A 365 15.95 -2.56 19.13
C GLY A 365 15.81 -1.08 19.45
N GLN A 366 16.19 -0.17 18.56
CA GLN A 366 16.06 1.28 18.72
C GLN A 366 15.13 1.86 17.68
N LEU A 367 14.24 2.78 18.07
CA LEU A 367 13.32 3.43 17.15
C LEU A 367 14.03 4.59 16.44
N LEU A 368 14.05 4.57 15.10
CA LEU A 368 14.58 5.66 14.28
C LEU A 368 13.41 6.49 13.77
N LEU A 369 13.41 7.79 14.08
CA LEU A 369 12.41 8.74 13.59
C LEU A 369 13.08 9.84 12.77
N PRO A 370 12.53 10.21 11.60
CA PRO A 370 13.06 11.32 10.82
C PRO A 370 12.79 12.65 11.52
N SER A 371 13.80 13.50 11.58
CA SER A 371 13.78 14.85 12.16
C SER A 371 14.34 15.89 11.19
N ALA A 372 14.13 17.18 11.48
CA ALA A 372 14.64 18.27 10.67
C ALA A 372 16.17 18.24 10.46
N THR A 373 16.93 17.76 11.45
CA THR A 373 18.40 17.72 11.42
C THR A 373 18.97 16.35 11.04
N GLY A 374 18.14 15.31 10.99
CA GLY A 374 18.53 13.99 10.56
C GLY A 374 17.63 12.89 11.07
N ILE A 375 18.19 11.97 11.86
CA ILE A 375 17.49 10.84 12.46
C ILE A 375 17.60 10.93 13.98
N SER A 376 16.47 10.89 14.67
CA SER A 376 16.41 10.76 16.13
C SER A 376 16.36 9.28 16.49
N VAL A 377 17.35 8.80 17.25
CA VAL A 377 17.45 7.42 17.73
C VAL A 377 16.90 7.36 19.14
N ARG A 378 15.88 6.54 19.36
CA ARG A 378 15.10 6.51 20.60
C ARG A 378 15.01 5.11 21.18
N ASP A 379 14.91 5.07 22.49
CA ASP A 379 14.49 3.87 23.19
C ASP A 379 13.05 3.53 22.78
N VAL A 380 12.84 2.33 22.23
CA VAL A 380 11.55 1.95 21.62
C VAL A 380 10.42 1.90 22.65
N ALA A 381 10.72 1.57 23.91
CA ALA A 381 9.70 1.39 24.96
C ALA A 381 9.29 2.72 25.60
N THR A 382 10.23 3.64 25.80
CA THR A 382 10.02 4.89 26.56
C THR A 382 9.95 6.14 25.68
N GLY A 383 10.43 6.07 24.44
CA GLY A 383 10.55 7.22 23.54
C GLY A 383 11.66 8.20 23.91
N ARG A 384 12.45 7.89 24.95
CA ARG A 384 13.59 8.72 25.35
C ARG A 384 14.62 8.76 24.24
N GLU A 385 15.06 9.96 23.89
CA GLU A 385 16.13 10.14 22.92
C GLU A 385 17.45 9.62 23.48
N ILE A 386 18.08 8.71 22.73
CA ILE A 386 19.40 8.15 23.04
C ILE A 386 20.46 9.04 22.40
N ARG A 387 20.26 9.38 21.13
CA ARG A 387 21.12 10.29 20.36
C ARG A 387 20.39 10.78 19.11
N SER A 388 20.93 11.82 18.49
CA SER A 388 20.56 12.24 17.15
C SER A 388 21.73 12.01 16.20
N ILE A 389 21.45 11.45 15.02
CA ILE A 389 22.42 11.26 13.94
C ILE A 389 22.13 12.33 12.89
N PRO A 390 23.07 13.27 12.65
CA PRO A 390 22.92 14.25 11.58
C PRO A 390 22.80 13.56 10.22
N LEU A 391 21.85 14.01 9.40
CA LEU A 391 21.64 13.51 8.05
C LEU A 391 21.58 14.68 7.08
N ALA A 392 22.52 14.72 6.13
CA ALA A 392 22.52 15.71 5.07
C ALA A 392 21.66 15.21 3.91
N ARG A 393 20.38 15.60 3.90
CA ARG A 393 19.47 15.34 2.78
C ARG A 393 19.86 16.18 1.58
N THR A 394 19.74 15.61 0.39
CA THR A 394 20.07 16.30 -0.88
C THR A 394 19.12 17.46 -1.22
N ALA A 395 17.92 17.46 -0.65
CA ALA A 395 16.95 18.54 -0.77
C ALA A 395 16.23 18.79 0.58
N PRO A 396 15.60 19.95 0.76
CA PRO A 396 14.69 20.16 1.88
C PRO A 396 13.65 19.04 1.95
N ALA A 397 13.38 18.55 3.16
CA ALA A 397 12.40 17.50 3.36
C ALA A 397 11.01 17.93 2.87
N ALA A 398 10.31 17.02 2.20
CA ALA A 398 8.88 17.16 1.93
C ALA A 398 8.10 17.22 3.26
N PRO A 399 6.81 17.61 3.25
CA PRO A 399 6.02 17.72 4.47
C PRO A 399 5.98 16.43 5.31
N VAL A 400 6.08 15.27 4.67
CA VAL A 400 6.19 13.95 5.31
C VAL A 400 7.47 13.27 4.84
N VAL A 401 8.22 12.71 5.79
CA VAL A 401 9.36 11.82 5.54
C VAL A 401 9.08 10.46 6.16
N SER A 402 9.01 9.41 5.34
CA SER A 402 8.84 8.04 5.81
C SER A 402 10.18 7.32 5.85
N LEU A 403 10.55 6.74 6.99
CA LEU A 403 11.83 6.06 7.18
C LEU A 403 11.63 4.54 7.33
N ARG A 404 12.29 3.76 6.47
CA ARG A 404 12.37 2.29 6.56
C ARG A 404 13.82 1.84 6.67
N VAL A 405 14.01 0.60 7.12
CA VAL A 405 15.33 0.01 7.38
C VAL A 405 15.45 -1.32 6.65
N LEU A 406 16.59 -1.54 6.00
CA LEU A 406 16.99 -2.81 5.40
C LEU A 406 18.47 -3.10 5.76
N GLY A 407 18.70 -4.04 6.67
CA GLY A 407 20.01 -4.27 7.25
C GLY A 407 20.56 -3.02 7.95
N ASP A 408 21.74 -2.58 7.55
CA ASP A 408 22.41 -1.37 8.04
C ASP A 408 22.09 -0.10 7.22
N VAL A 409 21.21 -0.23 6.21
CA VAL A 409 20.76 0.86 5.36
C VAL A 409 19.44 1.43 5.87
N VAL A 410 19.39 2.75 5.99
CA VAL A 410 18.17 3.53 6.19
C VAL A 410 17.72 4.08 4.85
N VAL A 411 16.44 3.90 4.53
CA VAL A 411 15.82 4.44 3.32
C VAL A 411 14.77 5.45 3.74
N GLU A 412 14.95 6.71 3.32
CA GLU A 412 13.94 7.75 3.49
C GLU A 412 13.19 7.97 2.19
N GLN A 413 11.88 8.15 2.29
CA GLN A 413 11.07 8.68 1.21
C GLN A 413 10.49 10.04 1.61
N HIS A 414 10.68 11.02 0.74
CA HIS A 414 10.17 12.38 0.92
C HIS A 414 9.57 12.88 -0.41
N GLY A 415 8.25 12.78 -0.52
CA GLY A 415 7.55 13.02 -1.79
C GLY A 415 7.93 11.97 -2.84
N PRO A 416 8.23 12.36 -4.10
CA PRO A 416 8.51 11.43 -5.19
C PRO A 416 9.98 10.95 -5.22
N ARG A 417 10.74 11.10 -4.12
CA ARG A 417 12.16 10.75 -4.07
C ARG A 417 12.44 9.79 -2.91
N VAL A 418 13.23 8.78 -3.22
CA VAL A 418 13.83 7.84 -2.28
C VAL A 418 15.32 8.15 -2.16
N GLU A 419 15.82 8.23 -0.94
CA GLU A 419 17.23 8.41 -0.62
C GLU A 419 17.67 7.33 0.36
N ALA A 420 18.78 6.65 0.07
CA ALA A 420 19.32 5.59 0.89
C ALA A 420 20.62 6.04 1.55
N PHE A 421 20.74 5.70 2.83
CA PHE A 421 21.85 6.06 3.68
C PHE A 421 22.43 4.82 4.36
N GLY A 422 23.74 4.65 4.29
CA GLY A 422 24.44 3.52 4.91
C GLY A 422 25.45 4.00 5.96
N PRO A 423 26.10 3.08 6.70
CA PRO A 423 27.10 3.42 7.72
C PRO A 423 28.25 4.21 7.10
N GLY A 424 28.64 5.33 7.70
CA GLY A 424 29.70 6.21 7.18
C GLY A 424 31.11 5.73 7.44
#